data_AF-A0A447XBT9-F1
#
_entry.id   AF-A0A447XBT9-F1
#
_cell.length_a   1.000
_cell.length_b   1.000
_cell.length_c   1.000
_cell.angle_alpha   90.00
_cell.angle_beta   90.00
_cell.angle_gamma   90.00
#
_symmetry.space_group_name_H-M   'P 1'
#
loop_
_entity.id
_entity.type
_entity.pdbx_description
1 polymer ?
#
loop_
_entity_poly.entity_id
_entity_poly.type
_entity_poly.pdbx_seq_one_letter_code
_entity_poly.pdbx_strand_id
1 'polypeptide(L)' 'MQRARCYLIGETAVVLELEPPVTLASQKRIWRLAQRLVDMPNVVEAIPA' A
#
# COMPACT_ATOMS: atom_id res chain seq x y z
N MET A 1 -10.36 10.93 -9.28
CA MET A 1 -9.11 10.45 -8.65
C MET A 1 -9.47 9.79 -7.33
N GLN A 2 -8.97 8.58 -7.03
CA GLN A 2 -9.27 7.91 -5.76
C GLN A 2 -8.43 8.54 -4.63
N ARG A 3 -9.06 8.87 -3.51
CA ARG A 3 -8.37 9.50 -2.38
C ARG A 3 -7.62 8.43 -1.58
N ALA A 4 -6.34 8.71 -1.31
CA ALA A 4 -5.49 7.87 -0.49
C ALA A 4 -5.23 8.54 0.86
N ARG A 5 -5.14 7.73 1.91
CA ARG A 5 -4.70 8.13 3.26
C ARG A 5 -3.39 7.41 3.55
N CYS A 6 -2.46 8.11 4.17
CA CYS A 6 -1.16 7.57 4.56
C CYS A 6 -0.95 7.87 6.03
N TYR A 7 -0.74 6.85 6.85
CA TYR A 7 -0.59 7.01 8.29
C TYR A 7 0.32 5.93 8.87
N LEU A 8 0.95 6.22 10.01
CA LEU A 8 1.79 5.25 10.71
C LEU A 8 0.94 4.26 11.49
N ILE A 9 1.39 3.01 11.54
CA ILE A 9 0.91 2.00 12.46
C ILE A 9 2.09 1.52 13.30
N GLY A 10 2.12 1.91 14.57
CA GLY A 10 3.31 1.77 15.40
C GLY A 10 4.45 2.68 14.93
N GLU A 11 5.69 2.26 15.19
CA GLU A 11 6.88 3.10 14.99
C GLU A 11 7.60 2.82 13.67
N THR A 12 7.39 1.64 13.08
CA THR A 12 8.20 1.11 11.97
C THR A 12 7.38 0.79 10.72
N ALA A 13 6.06 0.99 10.74
CA ALA A 13 5.19 0.66 9.62
C ALA A 13 4.30 1.83 9.20
N VAL A 14 3.99 1.87 7.90
CA VAL A 14 3.11 2.85 7.28
C VAL A 14 1.99 2.12 6.55
N VAL A 15 0.76 2.62 6.67
CA VAL A 15 -0.42 2.14 5.96
C VAL A 15 -0.77 3.13 4.87
N LEU A 16 -0.96 2.63 3.65
CA LEU A 16 -1.52 3.37 2.53
C LEU A 16 -2.92 2.81 2.22
N GLU A 17 -3.95 3.55 2.63
CA GLU A 17 -5.35 3.15 2.49
C GLU A 17 -6.02 3.93 1.34
N LEU A 18 -6.96 3.30 0.63
CA LEU A 18 -7.80 3.95 -0.38
C LEU A 18 -9.24 4.05 0.13
N GLU A 19 -9.85 5.22 -0.04
CA GLU A 19 -11.27 5.38 0.32
C GLU A 19 -12.18 4.50 -0.58
N PRO A 20 -13.26 3.93 -0.02
CA PRO A 20 -14.27 3.23 -0.80
C PRO A 20 -14.92 4.11 -1.88
N PRO A 21 -15.44 3.52 -2.97
CA PRO A 21 -15.47 2.07 -3.24
C PRO A 21 -14.12 1.54 -3.75
N VAL A 22 -13.73 0.36 -3.25
CA VAL A 22 -12.55 -0.36 -3.75
C VAL A 22 -12.91 -1.08 -5.05
N THR A 23 -11.99 -1.03 -6.02
CA THR A 23 -12.18 -1.66 -7.34
C THR A 23 -11.05 -2.65 -7.64
N LEU A 24 -11.28 -3.61 -8.52
CA LEU A 24 -10.23 -4.52 -9.01
C LEU A 24 -9.05 -3.76 -9.62
N ALA A 25 -9.30 -2.63 -10.29
CA ALA A 25 -8.24 -1.79 -10.85
C ALA A 25 -7.36 -1.15 -9.75
N SER A 26 -7.95 -0.78 -8.61
CA SER A 26 -7.22 -0.32 -7.43
C SER A 26 -6.42 -1.45 -6.79
N GLN A 27 -7.01 -2.65 -6.68
CA GLN A 27 -6.33 -3.82 -6.14
C GLN A 27 -5.09 -4.21 -6.95
N LYS A 28 -5.21 -4.25 -8.29
CA LYS A 28 -4.06 -4.52 -9.17
C LYS A 28 -2.93 -3.50 -9.02
N ARG A 29 -3.27 -2.23 -8.73
CA ARG A 29 -2.27 -1.18 -8.46
C ARG A 29 -1.58 -1.39 -7.11
N ILE A 30 -2.32 -1.76 -6.06
CA ILE A 30 -1.75 -2.11 -4.75
C ILE A 30 -0.78 -3.29 -4.87
N TRP A 31 -1.18 -4.35 -5.58
CA TRP A 31 -0.32 -5.52 -5.80
C TRP A 31 0.96 -5.17 -6.56
N ARG A 32 0.86 -4.39 -7.64
CA ARG A 32 2.04 -3.93 -8.39
C ARG A 32 2.95 -3.03 -7.54
N LEU A 33 2.38 -2.22 -6.64
CA LEU A 33 3.16 -1.41 -5.71
C LEU A 33 3.88 -2.29 -4.69
N ALA A 34 3.20 -3.25 -4.07
CA ALA A 34 3.80 -4.17 -3.10
C ALA A 34 5.00 -4.93 -3.70
N GLN A 35 4.86 -5.46 -4.92
CA GLN A 35 5.97 -6.11 -5.63
C GLN A 35 7.20 -5.22 -5.79
N ARG A 36 7.01 -3.93 -6.07
CA ARG A 36 8.11 -2.97 -6.22
C ARG A 36 8.73 -2.57 -4.88
N LEU A 37 7.95 -2.59 -3.81
CA LEU A 37 8.42 -2.21 -2.48
C LEU A 37 9.31 -3.28 -1.85
N VAL A 38 9.02 -4.57 -2.10
CA VAL A 38 9.84 -5.69 -1.59
C VAL A 38 11.29 -5.62 -2.06
N ASP A 39 11.55 -5.04 -3.23
CA ASP A 39 12.91 -4.88 -3.78
C ASP A 39 13.64 -3.63 -3.25
N MET A 40 13.00 -2.80 -2.42
CA MET A 40 13.63 -1.60 -1.87
C MET A 40 14.48 -1.93 -0.63
N PRO A 41 15.73 -1.46 -0.53
CA PRO A 41 16.66 -1.85 0.55
C PRO A 41 16.17 -1.60 1.98
N ASN A 42 15.26 -0.63 2.17
CA ASN A 42 14.77 -0.20 3.48
C ASN A 42 13.36 -0.71 3.80
N VAL A 43 12.79 -1.57 2.97
CA VAL A 43 11.47 -2.17 3.18
C VAL A 43 11.69 -3.62 3.61
N VAL A 44 11.31 -3.94 4.85
CA VAL A 44 11.42 -5.30 5.37
C VAL A 44 10.32 -6.20 4.79
N GLU A 45 9.10 -5.68 4.67
CA GLU A 45 7.94 -6.41 4.16
C GLU A 45 6.91 -5.42 3.58
N ALA A 46 6.13 -5.86 2.59
CA ALA A 46 4.97 -5.14 2.07
C ALA A 46 3.77 -6.08 1.98
N ILE A 47 2.70 -5.80 2.74
CA ILE A 47 1.51 -6.64 2.85
C ILE A 47 0.35 -5.98 2.07
N PRO A 48 -0.05 -6.51 0.89
CA PRO A 48 -1.21 -6.00 0.18
C PRO A 48 -2.52 -6.54 0.80
N ALA A 49 -3.47 -5.65 1.07
CA ALA A 49 -4.84 -5.96 1.51
C ALA A 49 -5.86 -5.69 0.39
#